data_AF-A0A558YRH4-F1
#
_entry.id   AF-A0A558YRH4-F1
#
_cell.length_a   1.000
_cell.length_b   1.000
_cell.length_c   1.000
_cell.angle_alpha   90.00
_cell.angle_beta   90.00
_cell.angle_gamma   90.00
#
_symmetry.space_group_name_H-M   'P 1'
#
loop_
_entity.id
_entity.type
_entity.pdbx_description
1 polymer ?
#
loop_
_entity_poly.entity_id
_entity_poly.type
_entity_poly.pdbx_seq_one_letter_code
_entity_poly.pdbx_strand_id
1 'polypeptide(L)'
;MDASRKNRLKLIKNTMIKMEEQIVKSMIKAFTMLESLLVLGLVSILALGLSGSVQSTFSAVEEQIFFMEFEELYRETQKRSVASQQKTSLNLDGQTLSNGSQKLPVPKGIQAPSGQSITFDRAGGNSSLAKVEFQTSKGAIRYQLYLGNGKIKRIKETKN
;
A
#
# COMPACT_ATOMS: atom_id res chain seq x y z
N MET A 1 57.04 -43.66 44.80
CA MET A 1 56.52 -42.27 44.75
C MET A 1 56.44 -41.67 43.34
N ASP A 2 57.24 -42.10 42.38
CA ASP A 2 57.36 -41.45 41.05
C ASP A 2 56.18 -41.68 40.07
N ALA A 3 55.55 -42.86 40.09
CA ALA A 3 54.41 -43.19 39.23
C ALA A 3 53.14 -42.35 39.52
N SER A 4 52.87 -42.06 40.80
CA SER A 4 51.72 -41.24 41.22
C SER A 4 51.85 -39.79 40.75
N ARG A 5 53.07 -39.23 40.79
CA ARG A 5 53.36 -37.87 40.29
C ARG A 5 53.21 -37.78 38.77
N LYS A 6 53.68 -38.78 38.03
CA LYS A 6 53.51 -38.88 36.56
C LYS A 6 52.04 -38.97 36.15
N ASN A 7 51.23 -39.77 36.86
CA ASN A 7 49.79 -39.86 36.59
C ASN A 7 49.04 -38.57 36.87
N ARG A 8 49.39 -37.84 37.93
CA ARG A 8 48.83 -36.51 38.22
C ARG A 8 49.22 -35.49 37.15
N LEU A 9 50.47 -35.50 36.68
CA LEU A 9 50.92 -34.61 35.61
C LEU A 9 50.19 -34.90 34.29
N LYS A 10 49.97 -36.18 33.96
CA LYS A 10 49.20 -36.60 32.78
C LYS A 10 47.74 -36.17 32.88
N LEU A 11 47.12 -36.29 34.06
CA LEU A 11 45.76 -35.84 34.29
C LEU A 11 45.62 -34.33 34.10
N ILE A 12 46.53 -33.53 34.66
CA ILE A 12 46.53 -32.07 34.53
C ILE A 12 46.69 -31.65 33.06
N LYS A 13 47.62 -32.27 32.33
CA LYS A 13 47.81 -32.00 30.90
C LYS A 13 46.55 -32.33 30.10
N ASN A 14 45.92 -33.46 30.37
CA ASN A 14 44.69 -33.86 29.68
C ASN A 14 43.52 -32.91 30.00
N THR A 15 43.41 -32.40 31.23
CA THR A 15 42.38 -31.41 31.58
C THR A 15 42.62 -30.05 30.94
N MET A 16 43.89 -29.65 30.80
CA MET A 16 44.26 -28.38 30.14
C MET A 16 43.91 -28.41 28.65
N ILE A 17 44.29 -29.48 27.95
CA ILE A 17 43.94 -29.69 26.53
C ILE A 17 42.42 -29.67 26.33
N LYS A 18 41.67 -30.38 27.20
CA LYS A 18 40.20 -30.40 27.12
C LYS A 18 39.57 -29.02 27.35
N MET A 19 40.13 -28.20 28.25
CA MET A 19 39.66 -26.83 28.47
C MET A 19 39.95 -25.94 27.25
N GLU A 20 41.15 -26.05 26.66
CA GLU A 20 41.51 -25.32 25.44
C GLU A 20 40.58 -25.67 24.27
N GLU A 21 40.31 -26.96 24.04
CA GLU A 21 39.37 -27.42 23.01
C GLU A 21 37.95 -26.86 23.22
N GLN A 22 37.46 -26.80 24.46
CA GLN A 22 36.16 -26.24 24.78
C GLN A 22 36.10 -24.72 24.58
N ILE A 23 37.19 -24.01 24.89
CA ILE A 23 37.30 -22.57 24.65
C ILE A 23 37.26 -22.29 23.15
N VAL A 24 38.07 -23.00 22.35
CA VAL A 24 38.11 -22.85 20.90
C VAL A 24 36.74 -23.16 20.27
N LYS A 25 36.09 -24.26 20.69
CA LYS A 25 34.75 -24.61 20.21
C LYS A 25 33.71 -23.53 20.54
N SER A 26 33.80 -22.94 21.72
CA SER A 26 32.89 -21.86 22.15
C SER A 26 33.14 -20.57 21.37
N MET A 27 34.40 -20.22 21.10
CA MET A 27 34.76 -19.08 20.26
C MET A 27 34.24 -19.22 18.83
N ILE A 28 34.43 -20.40 18.20
CA ILE A 28 33.93 -20.66 16.84
C ILE A 28 32.41 -20.51 16.79
N LYS A 29 31.69 -21.08 17.77
CA LYS A 29 30.23 -20.98 17.84
C LYS A 29 29.77 -19.53 17.98
N ALA A 30 30.44 -18.74 18.82
CA ALA A 30 30.13 -17.32 18.99
C ALA A 30 30.39 -16.51 17.70
N PHE A 31 31.48 -16.81 16.99
CA PHE A 31 31.78 -16.19 15.70
C PHE A 31 30.72 -16.51 14.64
N THR A 32 30.36 -17.79 14.48
CA THR A 32 29.30 -18.20 13.55
C THR A 32 27.92 -17.62 13.91
N MET A 33 27.61 -17.49 15.20
CA MET A 33 26.37 -16.83 15.63
C MET A 33 26.38 -15.34 15.31
N LEU A 34 27.51 -14.66 15.53
CA LEU A 34 27.67 -13.24 15.19
C LEU A 34 27.55 -13.02 13.68
N GLU A 35 28.22 -13.84 12.86
CA GLU A 35 28.10 -13.81 11.41
C GLU A 35 26.65 -14.02 10.96
N SER A 36 25.97 -15.01 11.52
CA SER A 36 24.56 -15.28 11.21
C SER A 36 23.66 -14.10 11.60
N LEU A 37 23.93 -13.46 12.74
CA LEU A 37 23.18 -12.29 13.19
C LEU A 37 23.43 -11.07 12.30
N LEU A 38 24.68 -10.86 11.87
CA LEU A 38 25.03 -9.79 10.92
C LEU A 38 24.35 -10.01 9.56
N VAL A 39 24.39 -11.23 9.04
CA VAL A 39 23.71 -11.60 7.78
C VAL A 39 22.21 -11.41 7.92
N LEU A 40 21.60 -11.89 9.01
CA LEU A 40 20.17 -11.71 9.25
C LEU A 40 19.80 -10.23 9.38
N GLY A 41 20.61 -9.43 10.08
CA GLY A 41 20.42 -7.99 10.20
C GLY A 41 20.46 -7.29 8.85
N LEU A 42 21.48 -7.56 8.03
CA LEU A 42 21.60 -7.00 6.68
C LEU A 42 20.42 -7.41 5.79
N VAL A 43 20.06 -8.68 5.75
CA VAL A 43 18.93 -9.18 4.96
C VAL A 43 17.62 -8.55 5.43
N SER A 44 17.42 -8.41 6.74
CA SER A 44 16.21 -7.79 7.30
C SER A 44 16.12 -6.30 6.94
N ILE A 45 17.22 -5.56 7.04
CA ILE A 45 17.26 -4.14 6.65
C ILE A 45 16.96 -3.97 5.16
N LEU A 46 17.53 -4.82 4.30
CA LEU A 46 17.24 -4.81 2.86
C LEU A 46 15.76 -5.13 2.60
N ALA A 47 15.20 -6.15 3.24
CA ALA A 47 13.79 -6.52 3.09
C ALA A 47 12.85 -5.37 3.53
N LEU A 48 13.14 -4.72 4.66
CA LEU A 48 12.36 -3.58 5.15
C LEU A 48 12.49 -2.36 4.23
N GLY A 49 13.70 -2.07 3.74
CA GLY A 49 13.94 -0.96 2.81
C GLY A 49 13.18 -1.12 1.49
N LEU A 50 13.06 -2.35 0.99
CA LEU A 50 12.29 -2.66 -0.21
C LEU A 50 10.77 -2.62 0.03
N SER A 51 10.32 -3.00 1.23
CA SER A 51 8.90 -3.03 1.59
C SER A 51 8.23 -1.65 1.48
N GLY A 52 8.90 -0.58 1.92
CA GLY A 52 8.37 0.79 1.83
C GLY A 52 8.11 1.25 0.38
N SER A 53 9.05 0.94 -0.52
CA SER A 53 8.94 1.28 -1.95
C SER A 53 7.79 0.53 -2.63
N VAL A 54 7.59 -0.75 -2.27
CA VAL A 54 6.49 -1.57 -2.78
C VAL A 54 5.15 -1.01 -2.31
N GLN A 55 5.01 -0.64 -1.03
CA GLN A 55 3.78 -0.06 -0.49
C GLN A 55 3.41 1.26 -1.19
N SER A 56 4.39 2.14 -1.43
CA SER A 56 4.16 3.38 -2.16
C SER A 56 3.72 3.14 -3.61
N THR A 57 4.26 2.11 -4.25
CA THR A 57 3.88 1.74 -5.63
C THR A 57 2.44 1.19 -5.66
N PHE A 58 2.09 0.33 -4.71
CA PHE A 58 0.72 -0.18 -4.56
C PHE A 58 -0.30 0.95 -4.36
N SER A 59 -0.04 1.89 -3.45
CA SER A 59 -0.95 3.03 -3.25
C SER A 59 -1.09 3.89 -4.50
N ALA A 60 -0.01 4.10 -5.27
CA ALA A 60 -0.08 4.84 -6.52
C ALA A 60 -0.92 4.12 -7.61
N VAL A 61 -0.87 2.79 -7.65
CA VAL A 61 -1.69 1.98 -8.56
C VAL A 61 -3.16 1.97 -8.11
N GLU A 62 -3.41 1.83 -6.81
CA GLU A 62 -4.76 1.88 -6.23
C GLU A 62 -5.44 3.23 -6.52
N GLU A 63 -4.73 4.35 -6.37
CA GLU A 63 -5.23 5.68 -6.77
C GLU A 63 -5.60 5.73 -8.26
N GLN A 64 -4.76 5.18 -9.14
CA GLN A 64 -5.03 5.17 -10.58
C GLN A 64 -6.26 4.34 -10.95
N ILE A 65 -6.36 3.13 -10.38
CA ILE A 65 -7.50 2.22 -10.57
C ILE A 65 -8.78 2.92 -10.12
N PHE A 66 -8.78 3.50 -8.91
CA PHE A 66 -9.94 4.21 -8.39
C PHE A 66 -10.43 5.30 -9.36
N PHE A 67 -9.54 6.11 -9.93
CA PHE A 67 -9.95 7.15 -10.88
C PHE A 67 -10.47 6.59 -12.22
N MET A 68 -9.98 5.43 -12.65
CA MET A 68 -10.54 4.74 -13.82
C MET A 68 -11.94 4.21 -13.52
N GLU A 69 -12.11 3.54 -12.38
CA GLU A 69 -13.40 3.00 -11.93
C GLU A 69 -14.43 4.10 -11.69
N PHE A 70 -14.01 5.26 -11.15
CA PHE A 70 -14.87 6.43 -11.02
C PHE A 70 -15.38 6.91 -12.38
N GLU A 71 -14.50 7.03 -13.38
CA GLU A 71 -14.88 7.45 -14.73
C GLU A 71 -15.80 6.44 -15.42
N GLU A 72 -15.57 5.16 -15.20
CA GLU A 72 -16.43 4.09 -15.67
C GLU A 72 -17.80 4.15 -14.99
N LEU A 73 -17.84 4.21 -13.66
CA LEU A 73 -19.06 4.33 -12.87
C LEU A 73 -19.89 5.55 -13.29
N TYR A 74 -19.23 6.67 -13.56
CA TYR A 74 -19.84 7.88 -14.11
C TYR A 74 -20.51 7.60 -15.46
N ARG A 75 -19.77 7.02 -16.42
CA ARG A 75 -20.27 6.71 -17.76
C ARG A 75 -21.38 5.66 -17.73
N GLU A 76 -21.30 4.67 -16.85
CA GLU A 76 -22.32 3.65 -16.70
C GLU A 76 -23.61 4.26 -16.14
N THR A 77 -23.51 5.11 -15.12
CA THR A 77 -24.66 5.81 -14.52
C THR A 77 -25.36 6.68 -15.56
N GLN A 78 -24.59 7.37 -16.40
CA GLN A 78 -25.09 8.14 -17.54
C GLN A 78 -25.78 7.26 -18.58
N LYS A 79 -25.12 6.20 -19.07
CA LYS A 79 -25.69 5.27 -20.06
C LYS A 79 -26.99 4.65 -19.55
N ARG A 80 -27.03 4.35 -18.25
CA ARG A 80 -28.22 3.80 -17.60
C ARG A 80 -29.37 4.79 -17.59
N SER A 81 -29.12 6.08 -17.33
CA SER A 81 -30.16 7.11 -17.37
C SER A 81 -30.81 7.22 -18.76
N VAL A 82 -29.98 7.12 -19.81
CA VAL A 82 -30.42 7.09 -21.20
C VAL A 82 -31.20 5.82 -21.51
N ALA A 83 -30.66 4.66 -21.15
CA ALA A 83 -31.26 3.36 -21.46
C ALA A 83 -32.60 3.15 -20.73
N SER A 84 -32.72 3.62 -19.47
CA SER A 84 -33.95 3.50 -18.69
C SER A 84 -34.94 4.64 -18.94
N GLN A 85 -34.53 5.71 -19.63
CA GLN A 85 -35.31 6.95 -19.76
C GLN A 85 -35.74 7.53 -18.40
N GLN A 86 -34.92 7.33 -17.37
CA GLN A 86 -35.17 7.80 -16.01
C GLN A 86 -33.98 8.60 -15.49
N LYS A 87 -34.25 9.51 -14.54
CA LYS A 87 -33.18 10.22 -13.85
C LYS A 87 -32.42 9.22 -12.97
N THR A 88 -31.09 9.22 -13.07
CA THR A 88 -30.20 8.44 -12.20
C THR A 88 -29.25 9.39 -11.50
N SER A 89 -28.67 8.96 -10.38
CA SER A 89 -27.71 9.79 -9.65
C SER A 89 -26.50 8.97 -9.21
N LEU A 90 -25.34 9.62 -9.25
CA LEU A 90 -24.09 9.14 -8.66
C LEU A 90 -23.84 9.92 -7.39
N ASN A 91 -23.92 9.25 -6.25
CA ASN A 91 -23.72 9.81 -4.92
C ASN A 91 -22.25 9.67 -4.50
N LEU A 92 -21.74 10.70 -3.84
CA LEU A 92 -20.39 10.79 -3.29
C LEU A 92 -20.50 11.05 -1.78
N ASP A 93 -20.18 10.02 -1.01
CA ASP A 93 -20.49 9.97 0.42
C ASP A 93 -19.21 10.23 1.26
N GLY A 94 -18.11 10.60 0.63
CA GLY A 94 -16.77 10.77 1.21
C GLY A 94 -15.99 9.46 1.37
N GLN A 95 -16.67 8.36 1.72
CA GLN A 95 -16.05 7.03 1.89
C GLN A 95 -16.35 6.07 0.73
N THR A 96 -17.45 6.30 0.02
CA THR A 96 -17.92 5.42 -1.05
C THR A 96 -18.65 6.27 -2.09
N LEU A 97 -18.54 5.85 -3.35
CA LEU A 97 -19.31 6.40 -4.45
C LEU A 97 -20.33 5.36 -4.90
N SER A 98 -21.56 5.75 -5.17
CA SER A 98 -22.61 4.79 -5.55
C SER A 98 -23.60 5.34 -6.55
N ASN A 99 -24.00 4.51 -7.51
CA ASN A 99 -25.08 4.77 -8.45
C ASN A 99 -26.38 4.02 -8.12
N GLY A 100 -26.49 3.50 -6.88
CA GLY A 100 -27.61 2.67 -6.43
C GLY A 100 -27.48 1.18 -6.75
N SER A 101 -26.64 0.77 -7.70
CA SER A 101 -26.38 -0.65 -8.00
C SER A 101 -24.95 -1.09 -7.72
N GLN A 102 -23.99 -0.21 -7.96
CA GLN A 102 -22.59 -0.43 -7.63
C GLN A 102 -22.16 0.50 -6.51
N LYS A 103 -21.14 0.08 -5.78
CA LYS A 103 -20.47 0.85 -4.75
C LYS A 103 -18.97 0.77 -5.01
N LEU A 104 -18.34 1.92 -5.14
CA LEU A 104 -16.90 2.07 -5.32
C LEU A 104 -16.31 2.64 -4.02
N PRO A 105 -15.55 1.84 -3.24
CA PRO A 105 -14.90 2.32 -2.04
C PRO A 105 -13.79 3.33 -2.37
N VAL A 106 -13.61 4.33 -1.51
CA VAL A 106 -12.53 5.32 -1.66
C VAL A 106 -11.28 4.78 -0.95
N PRO A 107 -10.12 4.69 -1.64
CA PRO A 107 -8.89 4.19 -1.04
C PRO A 107 -8.31 5.18 -0.03
N LYS A 108 -7.52 4.70 0.93
CA LYS A 108 -7.03 5.49 2.09
C LYS A 108 -6.20 6.73 1.71
N GLY A 109 -5.62 6.75 0.51
CA GLY A 109 -4.82 7.88 -0.01
C GLY A 109 -5.64 9.00 -0.66
N ILE A 110 -6.96 8.83 -0.78
CA ILE A 110 -7.85 9.77 -1.46
C ILE A 110 -8.91 10.28 -0.48
N GLN A 111 -9.11 11.59 -0.43
CA GLN A 111 -10.28 12.19 0.22
C GLN A 111 -11.28 12.58 -0.86
N ALA A 112 -12.45 11.95 -0.82
CA ALA A 112 -13.56 12.24 -1.72
C ALA A 112 -14.51 13.29 -1.08
N PRO A 113 -15.26 14.04 -1.90
CA PRO A 113 -16.27 14.95 -1.37
C PRO A 113 -17.40 14.13 -0.74
N SER A 114 -18.01 14.69 0.31
CA SER A 114 -19.11 14.06 1.04
C SER A 114 -20.39 14.88 0.88
N GLY A 115 -21.51 14.19 0.68
CA GLY A 115 -22.82 14.81 0.52
C GLY A 115 -23.06 15.42 -0.87
N GLN A 116 -22.23 15.08 -1.86
CA GLN A 116 -22.40 15.52 -3.24
C GLN A 116 -23.12 14.45 -4.05
N SER A 117 -24.00 14.87 -4.98
CA SER A 117 -24.65 13.95 -5.93
C SER A 117 -24.62 14.55 -7.33
N ILE A 118 -24.33 13.72 -8.32
CA ILE A 118 -24.42 14.07 -9.73
C ILE A 118 -25.68 13.41 -10.29
N THR A 119 -26.68 14.21 -10.64
CA THR A 119 -27.91 13.73 -11.26
C THR A 119 -27.84 13.84 -12.78
N PHE A 120 -28.16 12.73 -13.45
CA PHE A 120 -28.31 12.66 -14.89
C PHE A 120 -29.80 12.72 -15.25
N ASP A 121 -30.12 13.48 -16.29
CA ASP A 121 -31.45 13.48 -16.90
C ASP A 121 -31.68 12.27 -17.80
N ARG A 122 -32.87 12.16 -18.38
CA ARG A 122 -33.28 11.05 -19.26
C ARG A 122 -32.51 11.00 -20.58
N ALA A 123 -31.88 12.10 -20.98
CA ALA A 123 -31.03 12.19 -22.16
C ALA A 123 -29.54 11.94 -21.82
N GLY A 124 -29.22 11.63 -20.55
CA GLY A 124 -27.84 11.46 -20.09
C GLY A 124 -27.11 12.78 -19.89
N GLY A 125 -27.82 13.91 -19.95
CA GLY A 125 -27.30 15.22 -19.63
C GLY A 125 -27.17 15.44 -18.14
N ASN A 126 -26.23 16.29 -17.75
CA ASN A 126 -26.15 16.84 -16.41
C ASN A 126 -26.88 18.20 -16.42
N SER A 127 -27.73 18.44 -15.41
CA SER A 127 -28.52 19.67 -15.24
C SER A 127 -27.74 20.87 -14.67
N SER A 128 -26.48 20.72 -14.27
CA SER A 128 -25.66 21.79 -13.68
C SER A 128 -24.16 21.63 -13.96
N LEU A 129 -23.41 22.75 -13.98
CA LEU A 129 -21.94 22.71 -13.99
C LEU A 129 -21.44 22.18 -12.63
N ALA A 130 -21.37 20.87 -12.50
CA ALA A 130 -20.85 20.22 -11.32
C ALA A 130 -19.32 20.13 -11.41
N LYS A 131 -18.66 20.32 -10.27
CA LYS A 131 -17.23 20.04 -10.08
C LYS A 131 -17.12 18.97 -9.01
N VAL A 132 -16.33 17.94 -9.28
CA VAL A 132 -15.97 16.94 -8.27
C VAL A 132 -14.48 17.06 -8.03
N GLU A 133 -14.07 17.17 -6.78
CA GLU A 133 -12.68 17.33 -6.40
C GLU A 133 -12.27 16.21 -5.44
N PHE A 134 -11.21 15.49 -5.81
CA PHE A 134 -10.59 14.48 -4.97
C PHE A 134 -9.22 14.99 -4.52
N GLN A 135 -8.96 14.95 -3.22
CA GLN A 135 -7.65 15.30 -2.68
C GLN A 135 -6.80 14.04 -2.58
N THR A 136 -5.58 14.09 -3.13
CA THR A 136 -4.61 12.99 -3.07
C THR A 136 -3.30 13.46 -2.44
N SER A 137 -2.41 12.52 -2.11
CA SER A 137 -1.05 12.82 -1.63
C SER A 137 -0.25 13.73 -2.59
N LYS A 138 -0.55 13.69 -3.90
CA LYS A 138 0.19 14.41 -4.97
C LYS A 138 -0.46 15.73 -5.37
N GLY A 139 -1.68 16.01 -4.91
CA GLY A 139 -2.45 17.19 -5.30
C GLY A 139 -3.94 16.91 -5.53
N ALA A 140 -4.67 17.94 -5.92
CA ALA A 140 -6.09 17.86 -6.16
C ALA A 140 -6.37 17.36 -7.59
N ILE A 141 -7.24 16.36 -7.71
CA ILE A 141 -7.77 15.87 -8.99
C ILE A 141 -9.18 16.38 -9.12
N ARG A 142 -9.39 17.32 -10.05
CA ARG A 142 -10.68 17.95 -10.29
C ARG A 142 -11.31 17.41 -11.56
N TYR A 143 -12.58 17.07 -11.48
CA TYR A 143 -13.40 16.72 -12.62
C TYR A 143 -14.39 17.84 -12.88
N GLN A 144 -14.34 18.36 -14.10
CA GLN A 144 -15.32 19.33 -14.58
C GLN A 144 -16.36 18.61 -15.44
N LEU A 145 -17.62 18.76 -15.06
CA LEU A 145 -18.75 18.17 -15.76
C LEU A 145 -19.39 19.23 -16.67
N TYR A 146 -19.48 18.94 -17.96
CA TYR A 146 -20.09 19.85 -18.93
C TYR A 146 -21.61 19.71 -18.93
N LEU A 147 -22.28 20.85 -18.99
CA LEU A 147 -23.74 20.95 -19.03
C LEU A 147 -24.29 20.28 -20.30
N GLY A 148 -25.42 19.58 -20.16
CA GLY A 148 -26.22 19.08 -21.28
C GLY A 148 -25.72 17.78 -21.93
N ASN A 149 -24.42 17.65 -22.24
CA ASN A 149 -23.91 16.44 -22.90
C ASN A 149 -23.33 15.38 -21.93
N GLY A 150 -23.25 15.72 -20.63
CA GLY A 150 -22.71 14.84 -19.60
C GLY A 150 -21.26 14.42 -19.83
N LYS A 151 -20.49 15.18 -20.62
CA LYS A 151 -19.05 14.92 -20.76
C LYS A 151 -18.35 15.31 -19.46
N ILE A 152 -17.39 14.50 -19.05
CA ILE A 152 -16.52 14.74 -17.90
C ILE A 152 -15.08 14.91 -18.39
N LYS A 153 -14.38 15.92 -17.84
CA LYS A 153 -12.95 16.14 -18.10
C LYS A 153 -12.17 16.13 -16.80
N ARG A 154 -11.12 15.31 -16.75
CA ARG A 154 -10.14 15.28 -15.66
C ARG A 154 -9.16 16.44 -15.80
N ILE A 155 -8.97 17.21 -14.73
CA ILE A 155 -8.03 18.31 -14.60
C ILE A 155 -7.17 18.00 -13.39
N LYS A 156 -5.88 17.75 -13.61
CA LYS A 156 -4.92 17.53 -12.51
C LYS A 156 -4.37 18.89 -12.07
N GLU A 157 -4.47 19.21 -10.78
CA GLU A 157 -3.68 20.27 -10.18
C GLU A 157 -2.48 19.65 -9.46
N THR A 158 -1.29 19.92 -9.99
CA THR A 158 -0.04 19.58 -9.31
C THR A 158 0.21 20.65 -8.25
N LYS A 159 0.43 20.26 -6.98
CA LYS A 159 0.95 21.20 -5.98
C LYS A 159 2.37 21.63 -6.43
N ASN A 160 2.56 22.93 -6.63
CA ASN A 160 3.87 23.55 -6.87
C ASN A 160 4.76 23.43 -5.65
#